data_AF-A0A934PWA0-F1
#
_entry.id   AF-A0A934PWA0-F1
#
_cell.length_a   1.000
_cell.length_b   1.000
_cell.length_c   1.000
_cell.angle_alpha   90.00
_cell.angle_beta   90.00
_cell.angle_gamma   90.00
#
_symmetry.space_group_name_H-M   'P 1'
#
loop_
_entity.id
_entity.type
_entity.pdbx_description
1 polymer ?
#
loop_
_entity_poly.entity_id
_entity_poly.type
_entity_poly.pdbx_seq_one_letter_code
_entity_poly.pdbx_strand_id
1 'polypeptide(L)'
;MTVSASISSKSNCKFSTIAPATISLAINPTNTLPVSGSVVWSFKCAGSADPAVYVVSASNGANFFNGERRMKHATTATEFLPYSLGFTPSSGSAAKNAVVNVTITATVAPAAYTSALVGLYSDTVQISLDP
;
A
#
# COMPACT_ATOMS: atom_id res chain seq x y z
N MET A 1 -21.08 5.96 26.34
CA MET A 1 -20.16 5.53 25.28
C MET A 1 -20.99 5.24 24.06
N THR A 2 -20.73 5.90 22.93
CA THR A 2 -21.53 5.74 21.69
C THR A 2 -20.60 5.32 20.55
N VAL A 3 -20.96 4.26 19.85
CA VAL A 3 -20.32 3.84 18.61
C VAL A 3 -21.28 4.19 17.48
N SER A 4 -20.80 4.93 16.48
CA SER A 4 -21.56 5.31 15.29
C SER A 4 -20.91 4.72 14.04
N ALA A 5 -21.72 4.28 13.08
CA ALA A 5 -21.27 3.81 11.78
C ALA A 5 -21.82 4.70 10.66
N SER A 6 -21.05 4.88 9.60
CA SER A 6 -21.43 5.61 8.39
C SER A 6 -21.21 4.74 7.16
N ILE A 7 -22.13 4.82 6.20
CA ILE A 7 -21.97 4.21 4.88
C ILE A 7 -21.25 5.23 3.99
N SER A 8 -20.07 4.87 3.50
CA SER A 8 -19.24 5.74 2.64
C SER A 8 -19.84 5.90 1.24
N SER A 9 -20.38 4.83 0.63
CA SER A 9 -21.11 4.91 -0.64
C SER A 9 -22.07 3.74 -0.85
N LYS A 10 -23.05 3.91 -1.75
CA LYS A 10 -23.93 2.84 -2.26
C LYS A 10 -23.44 2.27 -3.59
N SER A 11 -22.18 2.50 -3.92
CA SER A 11 -21.53 2.01 -5.15
C SER A 11 -20.64 0.80 -4.87
N ASN A 12 -20.36 0.02 -5.90
CA ASN A 12 -19.45 -1.11 -5.89
C ASN A 12 -18.20 -0.72 -6.68
N CYS A 13 -17.06 -0.61 -6.00
CA CYS A 13 -15.79 -0.33 -6.63
C CYS A 13 -14.96 -1.60 -6.79
N LYS A 14 -14.36 -1.80 -7.98
CA LYS A 14 -13.58 -2.99 -8.31
C LYS A 14 -12.25 -2.60 -8.94
N PHE A 15 -11.18 -3.24 -8.49
CA PHE A 15 -9.88 -3.17 -9.15
C PHE A 15 -9.98 -3.68 -10.59
N SER A 16 -9.40 -2.93 -11.51
CA SER A 16 -9.38 -3.24 -12.95
C SER A 16 -8.17 -4.08 -13.35
N THR A 17 -7.12 -4.10 -12.54
CA THR A 17 -5.89 -4.90 -12.75
C THR A 17 -5.85 -6.08 -11.78
N ILE A 18 -5.70 -7.30 -12.31
CA ILE A 18 -5.65 -8.56 -11.52
C ILE A 18 -4.20 -8.99 -11.22
N ALA A 19 -3.19 -8.35 -11.82
CA ALA A 19 -1.80 -8.77 -11.62
C ALA A 19 -1.27 -8.32 -10.24
N PRO A 20 -0.53 -9.18 -9.52
CA PRO A 20 0.23 -8.74 -8.36
C PRO A 20 1.20 -7.66 -8.83
N ALA A 21 1.07 -6.45 -8.29
CA ALA A 21 2.10 -5.46 -8.49
C ALA A 21 3.18 -5.63 -7.45
N THR A 22 4.37 -5.96 -7.93
CA THR A 22 5.58 -5.93 -7.13
C THR A 22 6.14 -4.52 -7.17
N ILE A 23 6.37 -3.92 -6.01
CA ILE A 23 7.18 -2.71 -5.88
C ILE A 23 8.60 -3.15 -5.56
N SER A 24 9.50 -3.01 -6.53
CA SER A 24 10.92 -3.31 -6.36
C SER A 24 11.66 -2.10 -5.80
N LEU A 25 12.43 -2.29 -4.74
CA LEU A 25 13.27 -1.27 -4.12
C LEU A 25 14.74 -1.64 -4.30
N ALA A 26 15.50 -0.80 -4.99
CA ALA A 26 16.94 -0.98 -5.14
C ALA A 26 17.67 -0.26 -4.00
N ILE A 27 18.00 -1.00 -2.95
CA ILE A 27 18.63 -0.46 -1.75
C ILE A 27 20.15 -0.58 -1.86
N ASN A 28 20.82 0.55 -1.64
CA ASN A 28 22.26 0.61 -1.45
C ASN A 28 22.56 1.07 -0.02
N PRO A 29 23.23 0.26 0.81
CA PRO A 29 23.54 0.60 2.21
C PRO A 29 24.36 1.88 2.38
N THR A 30 25.08 2.33 1.34
CA THR A 30 25.88 3.57 1.39
C THR A 30 25.06 4.83 1.10
N ASN A 31 23.79 4.68 0.71
CA ASN A 31 22.93 5.81 0.42
C ASN A 31 22.44 6.46 1.73
N THR A 32 22.27 7.79 1.69
CA THR A 32 21.77 8.58 2.82
C THR A 32 20.36 9.10 2.59
N LEU A 33 19.76 8.81 1.42
CA LEU A 33 18.42 9.24 1.03
C LEU A 33 17.41 8.09 1.13
N PRO A 34 16.14 8.36 1.47
CA PRO A 34 15.10 7.34 1.44
C PRO A 34 15.03 6.66 0.07
N VAL A 35 14.88 5.33 0.07
CA VAL A 35 14.68 4.56 -1.15
C VAL A 35 13.19 4.33 -1.31
N SER A 36 12.64 4.78 -2.42
CA SER A 36 11.22 4.64 -2.74
C SER A 36 11.00 3.98 -4.09
N GLY A 37 9.92 3.23 -4.21
CA GLY A 37 9.43 2.65 -5.44
C GLY A 37 7.93 2.79 -5.50
N SER A 38 7.36 2.79 -6.70
CA SER A 38 5.92 2.95 -6.87
C SER A 38 5.34 2.10 -7.98
N VAL A 39 4.06 1.79 -7.84
CA VAL A 39 3.24 1.18 -8.89
C VAL A 39 1.90 1.88 -8.98
N VAL A 40 1.31 1.90 -10.18
CA VAL A 40 -0.01 2.46 -10.40
C VAL A 40 -1.02 1.33 -10.52
N TRP A 41 -2.09 1.43 -9.76
CA TRP A 41 -3.27 0.59 -9.91
C TRP A 41 -4.45 1.39 -10.41
N SER A 42 -5.37 0.67 -11.03
CA SER A 42 -6.62 1.25 -11.51
C SER A 42 -7.82 0.52 -10.95
N PHE A 43 -8.88 1.27 -10.67
CA PHE A 43 -10.17 0.72 -10.31
C PHE A 43 -11.30 1.52 -10.97
N LYS A 44 -12.51 0.97 -10.92
CA LYS A 44 -13.73 1.64 -11.36
C LYS A 44 -14.82 1.46 -10.33
N CYS A 45 -15.67 2.46 -10.18
CA CYS A 45 -16.87 2.38 -9.36
C CYS A 45 -18.11 2.36 -10.26
N ALA A 46 -18.99 1.40 -10.02
CA ALA A 46 -20.31 1.33 -10.62
C ALA A 46 -21.37 1.32 -9.51
N GLY A 47 -22.55 1.88 -9.76
CA GLY A 47 -23.60 1.92 -8.74
C GLY A 47 -24.61 3.03 -8.94
N SER A 48 -25.30 3.34 -7.84
CA SER A 48 -26.34 4.38 -7.79
C SER A 48 -25.80 5.77 -7.44
N ALA A 49 -24.66 5.86 -6.75
CA ALA A 49 -24.02 7.14 -6.44
C ALA A 49 -23.10 7.60 -7.59
N ASP A 50 -23.26 8.86 -8.00
CA ASP A 50 -22.41 9.54 -8.97
C ASP A 50 -22.15 10.99 -8.51
N PRO A 51 -20.94 11.32 -8.02
CA PRO A 51 -19.77 10.45 -7.91
C PRO A 51 -19.83 9.49 -6.70
N ALA A 52 -19.16 8.34 -6.80
CA ALA A 52 -18.96 7.43 -5.67
C ALA A 52 -17.76 7.87 -4.83
N VAL A 53 -17.92 8.04 -3.52
CA VAL A 53 -16.78 8.21 -2.60
C VAL A 53 -16.00 6.90 -2.53
N TYR A 54 -14.71 6.96 -2.23
CA TYR A 54 -13.89 5.78 -1.96
C TYR A 54 -12.75 6.10 -0.99
N VAL A 55 -12.29 5.06 -0.30
CA VAL A 55 -11.07 5.03 0.51
C VAL A 55 -10.24 3.81 0.13
N VAL A 56 -8.93 4.00 0.01
CA VAL A 56 -7.95 2.94 -0.23
C VAL A 56 -7.17 2.71 1.05
N SER A 57 -7.05 1.46 1.46
CA SER A 57 -6.31 1.06 2.65
C SER A 57 -5.47 -0.19 2.40
N ALA A 58 -4.53 -0.48 3.30
CA ALA A 58 -3.73 -1.70 3.29
C ALA A 58 -3.77 -2.38 4.64
N SER A 59 -3.68 -3.70 4.62
CA SER A 59 -3.30 -4.48 5.79
C SER A 59 -1.88 -4.12 6.25
N ASN A 60 -1.51 -4.67 7.40
CA ASN A 60 -0.23 -4.41 8.03
C ASN A 60 0.92 -5.31 7.51
N GLY A 61 0.63 -6.17 6.53
CA GLY A 61 1.60 -7.16 6.04
C GLY A 61 1.75 -8.36 6.98
N ALA A 62 2.62 -9.30 6.62
CA ALA A 62 2.81 -10.55 7.36
C ALA A 62 3.70 -10.40 8.60
N ASN A 63 4.56 -9.36 8.63
CA ASN A 63 5.60 -9.21 9.65
C ASN A 63 5.46 -7.91 10.47
N PHE A 64 4.25 -7.38 10.61
CA PHE A 64 3.97 -6.15 11.36
C PHE A 64 4.42 -6.25 12.81
N PHE A 65 5.12 -5.23 13.29
CA PHE A 65 5.54 -5.16 14.69
C PHE A 65 5.77 -3.71 15.09
N ASN A 66 5.38 -3.37 16.32
CA ASN A 66 5.60 -2.05 16.92
C ASN A 66 5.15 -0.86 16.05
N GLY A 67 4.02 -1.00 15.34
CA GLY A 67 3.47 0.06 14.50
C GLY A 67 4.06 0.14 13.08
N GLU A 68 5.02 -0.72 12.74
CA GLU A 68 5.73 -0.67 11.46
C GLU A 68 5.47 -1.93 10.61
N ARG A 69 5.26 -1.73 9.31
CA ARG A 69 5.31 -2.82 8.33
C ARG A 69 6.76 -3.18 8.08
N ARG A 70 7.05 -4.47 7.91
CA ARG A 70 8.42 -4.96 7.76
C ARG A 70 8.51 -6.03 6.69
N MET A 71 9.54 -5.95 5.86
CA MET A 71 9.95 -7.02 4.98
C MET A 71 10.86 -7.99 5.73
N LYS A 72 10.71 -9.29 5.49
CA LYS A 72 11.52 -10.33 6.11
C LYS A 72 12.66 -10.73 5.18
N HIS A 73 13.86 -10.93 5.72
CA HIS A 73 14.99 -11.43 4.97
C HIS A 73 14.74 -12.86 4.48
N ALA A 74 15.15 -13.17 3.24
CA ALA A 74 14.88 -14.46 2.59
C ALA A 74 15.53 -15.66 3.31
N THR A 75 16.69 -15.47 3.93
CA THR A 75 17.48 -16.56 4.55
C THR A 75 17.66 -16.42 6.06
N THR A 76 17.45 -15.23 6.63
CA THR A 76 17.67 -14.96 8.07
C THR A 76 16.34 -14.62 8.72
N ALA A 77 15.72 -15.58 9.42
CA ALA A 77 14.35 -15.45 9.89
C ALA A 77 14.11 -14.35 10.96
N THR A 78 15.18 -13.87 11.60
CA THR A 78 15.16 -12.81 12.62
C THR A 78 15.48 -11.43 12.05
N GLU A 79 15.79 -11.34 10.76
CA GLU A 79 16.19 -10.10 10.10
C GLU A 79 15.00 -9.48 9.36
N PHE A 80 14.73 -8.21 9.67
CA PHE A 80 13.58 -7.48 9.17
C PHE A 80 13.96 -6.07 8.75
N LEU A 81 13.35 -5.59 7.67
CA LEU A 81 13.55 -4.26 7.13
C LEU A 81 12.24 -3.48 7.13
N PRO A 82 12.08 -2.45 7.99
CA PRO A 82 10.84 -1.68 8.05
C PRO A 82 10.64 -0.81 6.80
N TYR A 83 9.38 -0.62 6.43
CA TYR A 83 8.99 0.24 5.31
C TYR A 83 7.66 0.94 5.59
N SER A 84 7.44 2.06 4.92
CA SER A 84 6.16 2.76 4.87
C SER A 84 5.48 2.54 3.52
N LEU A 85 4.15 2.54 3.53
CA LEU A 85 3.31 2.40 2.34
C LEU A 85 2.34 3.58 2.29
N GLY A 86 2.30 4.27 1.16
CA GLY A 86 1.41 5.42 0.90
C GLY A 86 0.58 5.24 -0.37
N PHE A 87 -0.55 5.94 -0.42
CA PHE A 87 -1.49 5.93 -1.54
C PHE A 87 -1.75 7.36 -2.01
N THR A 88 -1.67 7.59 -3.31
CA THR A 88 -1.98 8.90 -3.91
C THR A 88 -2.89 8.72 -5.13
N PRO A 89 -4.18 9.12 -5.04
CA PRO A 89 -4.90 9.53 -3.83
C PRO A 89 -5.22 8.33 -2.91
N SER A 90 -5.31 8.56 -1.59
CA SER A 90 -5.75 7.56 -0.61
C SER A 90 -7.27 7.53 -0.43
N SER A 91 -7.97 8.58 -0.84
CA SER A 91 -9.42 8.70 -0.84
C SER A 91 -9.85 9.74 -1.87
N GLY A 92 -11.12 9.71 -2.28
CA GLY A 92 -11.64 10.68 -3.21
C GLY A 92 -13.02 10.32 -3.73
N SER A 93 -13.35 10.86 -4.90
CA SER A 93 -14.62 10.61 -5.58
C SER A 93 -14.38 10.09 -7.00
N ALA A 94 -15.06 9.02 -7.39
CA ALA A 94 -14.99 8.41 -8.71
C ALA A 94 -16.30 8.65 -9.46
N ALA A 95 -16.22 9.29 -10.63
CA ALA A 95 -17.37 9.36 -11.52
C ALA A 95 -17.77 7.96 -11.98
N LYS A 96 -19.07 7.74 -12.22
CA LYS A 96 -19.59 6.42 -12.58
C LYS A 96 -18.88 5.84 -13.81
N ASN A 97 -18.37 4.62 -13.66
CA ASN A 97 -17.60 3.86 -14.67
C ASN A 97 -16.28 4.50 -15.14
N ALA A 98 -15.86 5.63 -14.56
CA ALA A 98 -14.58 6.24 -14.86
C ALA A 98 -13.43 5.42 -14.24
N VAL A 99 -12.31 5.35 -14.96
CA VAL A 99 -11.06 4.77 -14.43
C VAL A 99 -10.47 5.75 -13.43
N VAL A 100 -10.21 5.28 -12.21
CA VAL A 100 -9.41 6.00 -11.22
C VAL A 100 -8.07 5.30 -11.08
N ASN A 101 -6.98 6.08 -11.15
CA ASN A 101 -5.63 5.60 -10.94
C ASN A 101 -5.16 5.98 -9.53
N VAL A 102 -4.55 5.05 -8.82
CA VAL A 102 -3.92 5.24 -7.51
C VAL A 102 -2.48 4.81 -7.59
N THR A 103 -1.58 5.72 -7.22
CA THR A 103 -0.16 5.42 -7.08
C THR A 103 0.09 4.89 -5.68
N ILE A 104 0.65 3.69 -5.59
CA ILE A 104 1.11 3.09 -4.35
C ILE A 104 2.61 3.29 -4.28
N THR A 105 3.09 3.86 -3.18
CA THR A 105 4.52 4.12 -2.97
C THR A 105 4.97 3.38 -1.72
N ALA A 106 6.00 2.55 -1.85
CA ALA A 106 6.71 1.99 -0.71
C ALA A 106 8.01 2.77 -0.50
N THR A 107 8.35 3.06 0.76
CA THR A 107 9.57 3.80 1.11
C THR A 107 10.29 3.13 2.27
N VAL A 108 11.62 3.04 2.18
CA VAL A 108 12.50 2.60 3.27
C VAL A 108 13.39 3.76 3.66
N ALA A 109 13.41 4.09 4.95
CA ALA A 109 14.25 5.16 5.49
C ALA A 109 15.74 4.75 5.50
N PRO A 110 16.68 5.70 5.34
CA PRO A 110 18.12 5.41 5.36
C PRO A 110 18.57 4.64 6.59
N ALA A 111 18.16 5.10 7.77
CA ALA A 111 18.51 4.48 9.05
C ALA A 111 18.06 3.02 9.17
N ALA A 112 17.04 2.61 8.41
CA ALA A 112 16.53 1.24 8.44
C ALA A 112 17.41 0.28 7.63
N TYR A 113 18.06 0.74 6.55
CA TYR A 113 18.84 -0.13 5.67
C TYR A 113 20.35 -0.02 5.85
N THR A 114 20.87 1.01 6.55
CA THR A 114 22.31 1.18 6.77
C THR A 114 22.95 0.05 7.57
N SER A 115 22.18 -0.58 8.47
CA SER A 115 22.64 -1.71 9.30
C SER A 115 21.96 -3.03 8.93
N ALA A 116 21.13 -3.04 7.88
CA ALA A 116 20.44 -4.25 7.46
C ALA A 116 21.42 -5.22 6.78
N LEU A 117 21.20 -6.52 6.97
CA LEU A 117 21.98 -7.54 6.28
C LEU A 117 21.76 -7.44 4.76
N VAL A 118 22.83 -7.64 3.99
CA VAL A 118 22.74 -7.67 2.52
C VAL A 118 21.98 -8.91 2.08
N GLY A 119 20.94 -8.71 1.28
CA GLY A 119 20.18 -9.80 0.66
C GLY A 119 18.79 -9.37 0.22
N LEU A 120 17.93 -10.37 -0.01
CA LEU A 120 16.57 -10.16 -0.48
C LEU A 120 15.59 -10.08 0.70
N TYR A 121 14.69 -9.10 0.63
CA TYR A 121 13.63 -8.89 1.61
C TYR A 121 12.29 -8.88 0.90
N SER A 122 11.27 -9.47 1.52
CA SER A 122 9.90 -9.44 0.98
C SER A 122 8.85 -9.32 2.07
N ASP A 123 7.71 -8.73 1.70
CA ASP A 123 6.47 -8.71 2.48
C ASP A 123 5.29 -8.78 1.51
N THR A 124 4.14 -9.21 2.01
CA THR A 124 2.89 -9.25 1.25
C THR A 124 1.83 -8.48 2.01
N VAL A 125 1.30 -7.43 1.40
CA VAL A 125 0.18 -6.64 1.92
C VAL A 125 -1.08 -6.92 1.11
N GLN A 126 -2.23 -6.90 1.79
CA GLN A 126 -3.52 -6.92 1.14
C GLN A 126 -4.04 -5.50 1.06
N ILE A 127 -4.46 -5.06 -0.12
CA ILE A 127 -5.04 -3.75 -0.33
C ILE A 127 -6.56 -3.89 -0.41
N SER A 128 -7.25 -2.97 0.26
CA SER A 128 -8.69 -2.89 0.31
C SER A 128 -9.17 -1.59 -0.32
N LEU A 129 -10.34 -1.64 -0.93
CA LEU A 129 -11.02 -0.52 -1.56
C LEU A 129 -12.43 -0.47 -1.00
N ASP A 130 -12.70 0.55 -0.21
CA ASP A 130 -13.96 0.76 0.48
C ASP A 130 -14.72 1.90 -0.20
N PRO A 131 -15.83 1.62 -0.91
CA PRO A 131 -16.70 2.64 -1.51
C PRO A 131 -17.49 3.40 -0.46
#